data_AF-A0A328TVQ0-F1
#
_entry.id   AF-A0A328TVQ0-F1
#
_cell.length_a   1.000
_cell.length_b   1.000
_cell.length_c   1.000
_cell.angle_alpha   90.00
_cell.angle_beta   90.00
_cell.angle_gamma   90.00
#
_symmetry.space_group_name_H-M   'P 1'
#
loop_
_entity.id
_entity.type
_entity.pdbx_description
1 polymer ?
#
loop_
_entity_poly.entity_id
_entity_poly.type
_entity_poly.pdbx_seq_one_letter_code
_entity_poly.pdbx_strand_id
1 'polypeptide(L)'
;MGVEISDGRLVTVQQPYGLDGEMRPVKAYRDPETGQMLVPDAGFHLNPGRGYLAGLGQSLLEKTVDAPPRLAAQAVYETLRNNRLTTAVNHALDGWVRSLPARPGKDFRRVGALSPLVLAAISESAALPSPAITLPAQTAISLRDAGVTWLARIASAFRYPVAVLQRGDTILVVAEDLTGYSVVTLVRSADGVEPVSSVPWSPAAVTHARLIDGALPEDGA
;
A
#
# COMPACT_ATOMS: atom_id res chain seq x y z
N MET A 1 -50.49 5.33 -10.39
CA MET A 1 -50.26 6.74 -10.02
C MET A 1 -48.82 7.07 -10.33
N GLY A 2 -48.55 8.34 -10.67
CA GLY A 2 -47.53 8.78 -11.62
C GLY A 2 -46.08 8.48 -11.27
N VAL A 3 -45.30 8.18 -12.31
CA VAL A 3 -43.84 8.25 -12.28
C VAL A 3 -43.48 9.74 -12.21
N GLU A 4 -43.05 10.24 -11.05
CA GLU A 4 -42.62 11.63 -10.94
C GLU A 4 -41.24 11.79 -11.59
N ILE A 5 -41.25 12.47 -12.73
CA ILE A 5 -40.07 12.84 -13.49
C ILE A 5 -39.30 13.90 -12.68
N SER A 6 -38.03 13.64 -12.39
CA SER A 6 -37.11 14.54 -11.67
C SER A 6 -36.50 15.65 -12.57
N ASP A 7 -37.02 15.82 -13.79
CA ASP A 7 -36.58 16.84 -14.73
C ASP A 7 -36.81 18.25 -14.18
N GLY A 8 -35.74 19.03 -14.13
CA GLY A 8 -35.75 20.42 -13.64
C GLY A 8 -35.75 20.57 -12.11
N ARG A 9 -35.75 19.49 -11.32
CA ARG A 9 -35.83 19.53 -9.84
C ARG A 9 -34.49 19.35 -9.12
N LEU A 10 -33.45 18.97 -9.86
CA LEU A 10 -32.08 18.84 -9.35
C LEU A 10 -31.32 20.15 -9.53
N VAL A 11 -30.80 20.68 -8.43
CA VAL A 11 -30.08 21.96 -8.38
C VAL A 11 -28.76 21.77 -7.68
N THR A 12 -27.68 22.30 -8.24
CA THR A 12 -26.36 22.25 -7.61
C THR A 12 -26.28 23.32 -6.52
N VAL A 13 -26.04 22.90 -5.28
CA VAL A 13 -25.86 23.79 -4.12
C VAL A 13 -24.49 23.57 -3.50
N GLN A 14 -23.95 24.58 -2.84
CA GLN A 14 -22.69 24.47 -2.11
C GLN A 14 -22.98 23.92 -0.71
N GLN A 15 -22.39 22.76 -0.38
CA GLN A 15 -22.47 22.13 0.94
C GLN A 15 -21.11 22.23 1.63
N PRO A 16 -21.04 22.61 2.92
CA PRO A 16 -19.81 22.54 3.70
C PRO A 16 -19.36 21.07 3.87
N TYR A 17 -18.07 20.84 3.75
CA TYR A 17 -17.40 19.55 3.79
C TYR A 17 -16.23 19.60 4.78
N GLY A 18 -16.13 18.58 5.64
CA GLY A 18 -15.07 18.49 6.65
C GLY A 18 -15.22 19.48 7.81
N LEU A 19 -14.16 19.62 8.61
CA LEU A 19 -14.09 20.52 9.77
C LEU A 19 -13.55 21.91 9.40
N ASP A 20 -12.94 22.05 8.22
CA ASP A 20 -12.21 23.24 7.78
C ASP A 20 -13.08 24.20 6.93
N GLY A 21 -14.39 23.93 6.82
CA GLY A 21 -15.34 24.82 6.14
C GLY A 21 -15.27 24.83 4.61
N GLU A 22 -14.61 23.86 3.99
CA GLU A 22 -14.53 23.76 2.53
C GLU A 22 -15.92 23.53 1.91
N MET A 23 -16.24 24.26 0.83
CA MET A 23 -17.53 24.17 0.16
C MET A 23 -17.43 23.29 -1.09
N ARG A 24 -18.27 22.26 -1.19
CA ARG A 24 -18.36 21.38 -2.36
C ARG A 24 -19.71 21.51 -3.08
N PRO A 25 -19.74 21.43 -4.42
CA PRO A 25 -21.00 21.40 -5.17
C PRO A 25 -21.68 20.03 -5.00
N VAL A 26 -22.94 20.04 -4.58
CA VAL A 26 -23.76 18.83 -4.38
C VAL A 26 -25.09 19.01 -5.08
N LYS A 27 -25.60 17.94 -5.71
CA LYS A 27 -26.96 17.94 -6.27
C LYS A 27 -27.97 17.86 -5.13
N ALA A 28 -28.72 18.94 -4.92
CA ALA A 28 -29.89 18.97 -4.06
C ALA A 28 -31.15 18.67 -4.88
N TYR A 29 -32.12 18.04 -4.23
CA TYR A 29 -33.49 17.95 -4.72
C TYR A 29 -34.31 19.09 -4.12
N ARG A 30 -35.00 19.85 -4.96
CA ARG A 30 -35.97 20.85 -4.51
C ARG A 30 -37.35 20.21 -4.37
N ASP A 31 -37.87 20.15 -3.15
CA ASP A 31 -39.23 19.70 -2.87
C ASP A 31 -40.24 20.69 -3.49
N PRO A 32 -41.12 20.24 -4.40
CA PRO A 32 -42.09 21.10 -5.06
C PRO A 32 -43.22 21.60 -4.15
N GLU A 33 -43.54 20.92 -3.05
CA GLU A 33 -44.63 21.33 -2.16
C GLU A 33 -44.15 22.30 -1.08
N THR A 34 -42.95 22.11 -0.56
CA THR A 34 -42.41 22.89 0.57
C THR A 34 -41.31 23.88 0.16
N GLY A 35 -40.76 23.74 -1.05
CA GLY A 35 -39.62 24.53 -1.54
C GLY A 35 -38.29 24.19 -0.86
N GLN A 36 -38.26 23.20 0.04
CA GLN A 36 -37.07 22.82 0.79
C GLN A 36 -36.05 22.11 -0.08
N MET A 37 -34.76 22.34 0.22
CA MET A 37 -33.65 21.74 -0.50
C MET A 37 -33.14 20.53 0.30
N LEU A 38 -33.40 19.34 -0.21
CA LEU A 38 -32.90 18.10 0.37
C LEU A 38 -31.55 17.77 -0.23
N VAL A 39 -30.51 17.80 0.60
CA VAL A 39 -29.16 17.37 0.24
C VAL A 39 -28.87 16.02 0.89
N PRO A 40 -28.17 15.10 0.21
CA PRO A 40 -27.61 13.94 0.88
C PRO A 40 -26.62 14.41 1.95
N ASP A 41 -26.70 13.82 3.14
CA ASP A 41 -25.82 14.16 4.25
C ASP A 41 -24.34 13.92 3.88
N ALA A 42 -23.48 14.86 4.27
CA ALA A 42 -22.07 14.91 3.87
C ALA A 42 -21.30 13.66 4.35
N GLY A 43 -21.72 13.06 5.46
CA GLY A 43 -21.13 11.86 6.05
C GLY A 43 -21.26 10.59 5.20
N PHE A 44 -22.23 10.50 4.29
CA PHE A 44 -22.43 9.30 3.46
C PHE A 44 -21.35 9.09 2.38
N HIS A 45 -20.52 10.09 2.12
CA HIS A 45 -19.36 9.95 1.22
C HIS A 45 -18.12 9.39 1.94
N LEU A 46 -18.04 9.55 3.26
CA LEU A 46 -16.97 8.99 4.07
C LEU A 46 -17.32 7.53 4.31
N ASN A 47 -16.49 6.61 3.85
CA ASN A 47 -16.63 5.19 4.19
C ASN A 47 -15.76 4.91 5.43
N PRO A 48 -16.31 5.05 6.66
CA PRO A 48 -15.54 4.87 7.90
C PRO A 48 -14.91 3.48 8.00
N GLY A 49 -15.55 2.46 7.40
CA GLY A 49 -15.01 1.11 7.33
C GLY A 49 -13.68 1.01 6.59
N ARG A 50 -13.42 1.88 5.60
CA ARG A 50 -12.15 1.89 4.85
C ARG A 50 -10.98 2.39 5.69
N GLY A 51 -11.16 3.51 6.40
CA GLY A 51 -10.13 4.05 7.30
C GLY A 51 -9.81 3.08 8.44
N TYR A 52 -10.84 2.43 8.97
CA TYR A 52 -10.70 1.39 9.99
C TYR A 52 -9.86 0.20 9.51
N LEU A 53 -10.11 -0.33 8.31
CA LEU A 53 -9.33 -1.45 7.76
C LEU A 53 -7.85 -1.09 7.53
N ALA A 54 -7.58 0.12 7.04
CA ALA A 54 -6.21 0.60 6.86
C ALA A 54 -5.46 0.71 8.20
N GLY A 55 -6.11 1.26 9.23
CA GLY A 55 -5.57 1.34 10.58
C GLY A 55 -5.28 -0.04 11.17
N LEU A 56 -6.21 -0.99 11.03
CA LEU A 56 -5.99 -2.38 11.46
C LEU A 56 -4.80 -3.04 10.75
N GLY A 57 -4.64 -2.79 9.45
CA GLY A 57 -3.50 -3.29 8.69
C GLY A 57 -2.16 -2.80 9.23
N GLN A 58 -2.05 -1.49 9.51
CA GLN A 58 -0.83 -0.93 10.11
C GLN A 58 -0.58 -1.47 11.52
N SER A 59 -1.59 -1.48 12.41
CA SER A 59 -1.44 -2.03 13.75
C SER A 59 -1.05 -3.51 13.75
N LEU A 60 -1.56 -4.30 12.80
CA LEU A 60 -1.15 -5.69 12.64
C LEU A 60 0.31 -5.80 12.24
N LEU A 61 0.76 -4.98 11.27
CA LEU A 61 2.14 -4.97 10.82
C LEU A 61 3.09 -4.45 11.90
N GLU A 62 2.70 -3.49 12.73
CA GLU A 62 3.51 -3.03 13.87
C GLU A 62 3.72 -4.13 14.91
N LYS A 63 2.66 -4.89 15.24
CA LYS A 63 2.74 -6.01 16.19
C LYS A 63 3.64 -7.16 15.73
N THR A 64 4.04 -7.21 14.47
CA THR A 64 4.98 -8.23 13.97
C THR A 64 6.39 -8.09 14.54
N VAL A 65 6.73 -6.91 15.06
CA VAL A 65 8.05 -6.64 15.65
C VAL A 65 8.24 -7.40 16.97
N ASP A 66 7.19 -7.53 17.78
CA ASP A 66 7.26 -8.18 19.09
C ASP A 66 6.92 -9.68 19.06
N ALA A 67 6.26 -10.14 17.99
CA ALA A 67 5.86 -11.53 17.84
C ALA A 67 7.01 -12.41 17.28
N PRO A 68 7.04 -13.73 17.59
CA PRO A 68 8.04 -14.63 17.02
C PRO A 68 8.07 -14.53 15.49
N PRO A 69 9.24 -14.31 14.85
CA PRO A 69 9.29 -13.91 13.43
C PRO A 69 8.54 -14.84 12.46
N ARG A 70 8.60 -16.15 12.69
CA ARG A 70 7.86 -17.14 11.88
C ARG A 70 6.35 -17.01 12.04
N LEU A 71 5.87 -16.80 13.27
CA LEU A 71 4.45 -16.60 13.57
C LEU A 71 3.96 -15.27 13.01
N ALA A 72 4.75 -14.21 13.17
CA ALA A 72 4.48 -12.89 12.63
C ALA A 72 4.35 -12.93 11.09
N ALA A 73 5.31 -13.58 10.41
CA ALA A 73 5.29 -13.75 8.96
C ALA A 73 4.03 -14.53 8.52
N GLN A 74 3.70 -15.62 9.21
CA GLN A 74 2.49 -16.39 8.92
C GLN A 74 1.21 -15.55 9.10
N ALA A 75 1.11 -14.79 10.18
CA ALA A 75 -0.06 -13.97 10.48
C ALA A 75 -0.28 -12.87 9.42
N VAL A 76 0.78 -12.15 9.04
CA VAL A 76 0.72 -11.16 7.95
C VAL A 76 0.36 -11.84 6.64
N TYR A 77 0.98 -12.99 6.36
CA TYR A 77 0.75 -13.74 5.14
C TYR A 77 -0.72 -14.14 5.01
N GLU A 78 -1.33 -14.69 6.06
CA GLU A 78 -2.75 -15.07 6.02
C GLU A 78 -3.68 -13.85 5.97
N THR A 79 -3.35 -12.79 6.70
CA THR A 79 -4.24 -11.61 6.79
C THR A 79 -4.30 -10.83 5.48
N LEU A 80 -3.17 -10.65 4.81
CA LEU A 80 -3.09 -9.97 3.50
C LEU A 80 -3.60 -10.84 2.33
N ARG A 81 -4.11 -12.06 2.58
CA ARG A 81 -4.93 -12.79 1.58
C ARG A 81 -6.27 -12.12 1.34
N ASN A 82 -6.76 -11.32 2.29
CA ASN A 82 -8.01 -10.60 2.10
C ASN A 82 -7.79 -9.42 1.14
N ASN A 83 -8.22 -9.57 -0.11
CA ASN A 83 -8.08 -8.55 -1.15
C ASN A 83 -8.65 -7.18 -0.76
N ARG A 84 -9.74 -7.14 0.04
CA ARG A 84 -10.31 -5.86 0.50
C ARG A 84 -9.36 -5.14 1.46
N LEU A 85 -8.72 -5.90 2.36
CA LEU A 85 -7.71 -5.36 3.27
C LEU A 85 -6.48 -4.88 2.50
N THR A 86 -5.95 -5.70 1.59
CA THR A 86 -4.78 -5.35 0.78
C THR A 86 -5.04 -4.08 -0.05
N THR A 87 -6.21 -3.94 -0.65
CA THR A 87 -6.60 -2.71 -1.36
C THR A 87 -6.69 -1.51 -0.43
N ALA A 88 -7.25 -1.66 0.77
CA ALA A 88 -7.31 -0.58 1.76
C ALA A 88 -5.92 -0.14 2.22
N VAL A 89 -5.02 -1.10 2.47
CA VAL A 89 -3.62 -0.82 2.86
C VAL A 89 -2.87 -0.13 1.72
N ASN A 90 -3.00 -0.60 0.48
CA ASN A 90 -2.39 0.06 -0.69
C ASN A 90 -2.84 1.52 -0.80
N HIS A 91 -4.14 1.79 -0.72
CA HIS A 91 -4.65 3.15 -0.84
C HIS A 91 -4.16 4.06 0.28
N ALA A 92 -4.10 3.56 1.52
CA ALA A 92 -3.57 4.32 2.64
C ALA A 92 -2.06 4.60 2.50
N LEU A 93 -1.29 3.63 2.03
CA LEU A 93 0.15 3.79 1.80
C LEU A 93 0.43 4.74 0.63
N ASP A 94 -0.30 4.64 -0.49
CA ASP A 94 -0.19 5.58 -1.62
C ASP A 94 -0.53 7.01 -1.18
N GLY A 95 -1.61 7.18 -0.41
CA GLY A 95 -1.97 8.47 0.19
C GLY A 95 -0.86 9.03 1.08
N TRP A 96 -0.28 8.19 1.95
CA TRP A 96 0.85 8.58 2.80
C TRP A 96 2.06 9.02 1.96
N VAL A 97 2.51 8.21 0.98
CA VAL A 97 3.66 8.52 0.10
C VAL A 97 3.46 9.87 -0.62
N ARG A 98 2.24 10.12 -1.13
CA ARG A 98 1.90 11.39 -1.79
C ARG A 98 1.88 12.57 -0.84
N SER A 99 1.50 12.36 0.41
CA SER A 99 1.44 13.42 1.43
C SER A 99 2.80 13.80 2.03
N LEU A 100 3.84 12.99 1.80
CA LEU A 100 5.16 13.21 2.40
C LEU A 100 5.80 14.53 1.93
N PRO A 101 6.22 15.41 2.87
CA PRO A 101 6.91 16.65 2.54
C PRO A 101 8.34 16.36 2.05
N ALA A 102 8.95 17.30 1.31
CA ALA A 102 10.30 17.13 0.75
C ALA A 102 11.40 16.80 1.78
N ARG A 103 11.22 17.20 3.04
CA ARG A 103 12.08 16.84 4.17
C ARG A 103 11.23 16.16 5.24
N PRO A 104 11.10 14.83 5.19
CA PRO A 104 10.35 14.11 6.21
C PRO A 104 11.18 14.06 7.50
N GLY A 105 10.51 14.01 8.63
CA GLY A 105 11.15 13.61 9.89
C GLY A 105 11.53 12.13 9.89
N LYS A 106 11.68 11.54 11.07
CA LYS A 106 11.93 10.10 11.25
C LYS A 106 10.64 9.25 11.10
N ASP A 107 9.78 9.59 10.15
CA ASP A 107 8.53 8.87 9.89
C ASP A 107 8.79 7.59 9.06
N PHE A 108 7.96 6.58 9.24
CA PHE A 108 8.01 5.32 8.50
C PHE A 108 6.64 4.64 8.47
N ARG A 109 6.44 3.71 7.53
CA ARG A 109 5.29 2.80 7.55
C ARG A 109 5.75 1.36 7.39
N ARG A 110 5.02 0.44 8.00
CA ARG A 110 5.17 -0.98 7.70
C ARG A 110 4.37 -1.28 6.46
N VAL A 111 5.01 -1.94 5.51
CA VAL A 111 4.50 -2.06 4.14
C VAL A 111 4.22 -3.50 3.72
N GLY A 112 4.63 -4.45 4.56
CA GLY A 112 4.42 -5.86 4.37
C GLY A 112 5.29 -6.66 5.33
N ALA A 113 5.44 -7.94 5.05
CA ALA A 113 6.40 -8.81 5.71
C ALA A 113 6.94 -9.82 4.70
N LEU A 114 8.14 -10.32 4.93
CA LEU A 114 8.69 -11.45 4.20
C LEU A 114 7.77 -12.67 4.36
N SER A 115 7.59 -13.44 3.28
CA SER A 115 6.81 -14.68 3.35
C SER A 115 7.47 -15.68 4.29
N PRO A 116 6.71 -16.61 4.90
CA PRO A 116 7.28 -17.67 5.74
C PRO A 116 8.37 -18.47 5.04
N LEU A 117 8.21 -18.73 3.73
CA LEU A 117 9.18 -19.44 2.89
C LEU A 117 10.48 -18.63 2.75
N VAL A 118 10.37 -17.35 2.37
CA VAL A 118 11.54 -16.48 2.22
C VAL A 118 12.26 -16.30 3.56
N LEU A 119 11.52 -16.06 4.64
CA LEU A 119 12.07 -15.95 5.98
C LEU A 119 12.84 -17.21 6.39
N ALA A 120 12.28 -18.40 6.14
CA ALA A 120 12.93 -19.66 6.45
C ALA A 120 14.25 -19.84 5.67
N ALA A 121 14.27 -19.50 4.38
CA ALA A 121 15.44 -19.65 3.52
C ALA A 121 16.61 -18.72 3.91
N ILE A 122 16.33 -17.52 4.41
CA ILE A 122 17.38 -16.53 4.77
C ILE A 122 17.80 -16.59 6.24
N SER A 123 17.03 -17.26 7.09
CA SER A 123 17.29 -17.36 8.54
C SER A 123 18.41 -18.34 8.87
N GLU A 124 18.90 -19.13 7.91
CA GLU A 124 20.03 -20.06 8.11
C GLU A 124 21.35 -19.34 8.43
N SER A 125 21.48 -18.06 8.07
CA SER A 125 22.74 -17.29 8.23
C SER A 125 22.77 -16.35 9.44
N ALA A 126 21.61 -15.91 9.93
CA ALA A 126 21.41 -15.18 11.19
C ALA A 126 19.91 -14.95 11.40
N ALA A 127 19.43 -15.06 12.63
CA ALA A 127 18.02 -14.82 12.93
C ALA A 127 17.68 -13.33 12.68
N LEU A 128 16.71 -13.08 11.80
CA LEU A 128 16.13 -11.75 11.64
C LEU A 128 15.30 -11.40 12.88
N PRO A 129 15.39 -10.16 13.38
CA PRO A 129 14.62 -9.73 14.56
C PRO A 129 13.11 -9.67 14.26
N SER A 130 12.74 -9.35 13.02
CA SER A 130 11.35 -9.28 12.56
C SER A 130 11.26 -9.59 11.06
N PRO A 131 10.14 -10.17 10.57
CA PRO A 131 9.91 -10.36 9.14
C PRO A 131 9.38 -9.10 8.46
N ALA A 132 9.11 -8.02 9.21
CA ALA A 132 8.48 -6.83 8.68
C ALA A 132 9.34 -6.14 7.62
N ILE A 133 8.66 -5.64 6.59
CA ILE A 133 9.23 -4.73 5.61
C ILE A 133 8.82 -3.32 6.04
N THR A 134 9.82 -2.50 6.35
CA THR A 134 9.65 -1.11 6.79
C THR A 134 10.04 -0.19 5.65
N LEU A 135 9.20 0.78 5.33
CA LEU A 135 9.52 1.83 4.37
C LEU A 135 9.73 3.15 5.13
N PRO A 136 10.98 3.59 5.30
CA PRO A 136 11.28 4.92 5.82
C PRO A 136 10.74 6.01 4.90
N ALA A 137 10.27 7.12 5.47
CA ALA A 137 9.73 8.24 4.69
C ALA A 137 10.77 8.82 3.72
N GLN A 138 12.04 8.90 4.14
CA GLN A 138 13.11 9.38 3.27
C GLN A 138 13.29 8.49 2.04
N THR A 139 13.27 7.17 2.20
CA THR A 139 13.33 6.21 1.10
C THR A 139 12.09 6.32 0.20
N ALA A 140 10.89 6.44 0.79
CA ALA A 140 9.65 6.59 0.05
C ALA A 140 9.69 7.80 -0.89
N ILE A 141 10.23 8.94 -0.42
CA ILE A 141 10.44 10.13 -1.23
C ILE A 141 11.44 9.86 -2.36
N SER A 142 12.61 9.28 -2.04
CA SER A 142 13.61 8.99 -3.06
C SER A 142 13.09 8.08 -4.17
N LEU A 143 12.32 7.05 -3.83
CA LEU A 143 11.69 6.15 -4.80
C LEU A 143 10.57 6.85 -5.59
N ARG A 144 9.75 7.67 -4.93
CA ARG A 144 8.69 8.46 -5.58
C ARG A 144 9.28 9.43 -6.60
N ASP A 145 10.32 10.15 -6.21
CA ASP A 145 10.99 11.16 -7.05
C ASP A 145 11.76 10.50 -8.19
N ALA A 146 12.19 9.24 -8.03
CA ALA A 146 12.72 8.39 -9.10
C ALA A 146 11.64 7.81 -10.04
N GLY A 147 10.35 8.12 -9.82
CA GLY A 147 9.25 7.69 -10.67
C GLY A 147 8.84 6.23 -10.53
N VAL A 148 9.14 5.60 -9.38
CA VAL A 148 8.83 4.19 -9.12
C VAL A 148 7.32 3.99 -9.00
N THR A 149 6.72 3.21 -9.89
CA THR A 149 5.26 3.09 -10.00
C THR A 149 4.65 1.99 -9.14
N TRP A 150 5.41 0.97 -8.72
CA TRP A 150 4.92 -0.05 -7.78
C TRP A 150 4.61 0.53 -6.39
N LEU A 151 5.08 1.75 -6.09
CA LEU A 151 4.76 2.48 -4.86
C LEU A 151 3.24 2.68 -4.66
N ALA A 152 2.47 2.81 -5.73
CA ALA A 152 1.01 2.94 -5.61
C ALA A 152 0.33 1.63 -5.14
N ARG A 153 1.04 0.51 -5.19
CA ARG A 153 0.54 -0.84 -4.85
C ARG A 153 1.51 -1.60 -3.93
N ILE A 154 2.20 -0.88 -3.05
CA ILE A 154 3.25 -1.38 -2.15
C ILE A 154 2.89 -2.71 -1.47
N ALA A 155 1.72 -2.78 -0.81
CA ALA A 155 1.35 -3.97 -0.06
C ALA A 155 1.12 -5.17 -0.99
N SER A 156 0.62 -4.93 -2.21
CA SER A 156 0.53 -5.98 -3.23
C SER A 156 1.90 -6.40 -3.75
N ALA A 157 2.80 -5.45 -4.01
CA ALA A 157 4.14 -5.73 -4.54
C ALA A 157 4.94 -6.67 -3.62
N PHE A 158 4.85 -6.48 -2.30
CA PHE A 158 5.53 -7.36 -1.34
C PHE A 158 4.73 -8.61 -0.96
N ARG A 159 3.42 -8.60 -1.19
CA ARG A 159 2.55 -9.75 -0.91
C ARG A 159 2.62 -10.82 -2.01
N TYR A 160 2.61 -10.39 -3.26
CA TYR A 160 2.61 -11.24 -4.44
C TYR A 160 3.77 -10.85 -5.35
N PRO A 161 5.03 -11.00 -4.89
CA PRO A 161 6.16 -10.78 -5.75
C PRO A 161 6.19 -11.85 -6.85
N VAL A 162 6.69 -11.47 -8.02
CA VAL A 162 6.88 -12.38 -9.15
C VAL A 162 8.00 -13.38 -8.83
N ALA A 163 9.08 -12.87 -8.23
CA ALA A 163 10.18 -13.67 -7.72
C ALA A 163 10.83 -13.00 -6.51
N VAL A 164 11.44 -13.81 -5.64
CA VAL A 164 12.30 -13.34 -4.56
C VAL A 164 13.63 -14.06 -4.65
N LEU A 165 14.72 -13.29 -4.60
CA LEU A 165 16.08 -13.80 -4.70
C LEU A 165 16.93 -13.28 -3.53
N GLN A 166 18.03 -13.96 -3.27
CA GLN A 166 19.05 -13.53 -2.31
C GLN A 166 20.37 -13.29 -3.02
N ARG A 167 21.00 -12.15 -2.73
CA ARG A 167 22.36 -11.81 -3.18
C ARG A 167 23.14 -11.35 -1.95
N GLY A 168 24.01 -12.24 -1.44
CA GLY A 168 24.69 -12.00 -0.16
C GLY A 168 23.69 -11.75 0.97
N ASP A 169 23.82 -10.59 1.63
CA ASP A 169 22.93 -10.16 2.72
C ASP A 169 21.69 -9.39 2.24
N THR A 170 21.56 -9.16 0.92
CA THR A 170 20.42 -8.44 0.34
C THR A 170 19.36 -9.39 -0.21
N ILE A 171 18.11 -8.95 -0.15
CA ILE A 171 16.97 -9.64 -0.74
C ILE A 171 16.52 -8.82 -1.93
N LEU A 172 16.37 -9.46 -3.09
CA LEU A 172 15.85 -8.85 -4.29
C LEU A 172 14.40 -9.30 -4.47
N VAL A 173 13.48 -8.36 -4.59
CA VAL A 173 12.08 -8.62 -4.86
C VAL A 173 11.76 -8.16 -6.27
N VAL A 174 11.36 -9.08 -7.13
CA VAL A 174 10.83 -8.75 -8.45
C VAL A 174 9.35 -8.48 -8.31
N ALA A 175 8.95 -7.23 -8.48
CA ALA A 175 7.56 -6.80 -8.41
C ALA A 175 7.04 -6.44 -9.80
N GLU A 176 5.77 -6.74 -10.05
CA GLU A 176 5.05 -6.20 -11.20
C GLU A 176 4.92 -4.69 -11.05
N ASP A 177 5.16 -3.99 -12.15
CA ASP A 177 5.13 -2.54 -12.23
C ASP A 177 4.30 -2.10 -13.44
N LEU A 178 3.84 -0.84 -13.48
CA LEU A 178 3.03 -0.34 -14.59
C LEU A 178 3.77 -0.39 -15.95
N THR A 179 5.09 -0.37 -15.92
CA THR A 179 5.98 -0.38 -17.08
C THR A 179 6.60 -1.75 -17.36
N GLY A 180 6.19 -2.80 -16.63
CA GLY A 180 6.74 -4.15 -16.74
C GLY A 180 7.07 -4.73 -15.37
N TYR A 181 8.36 -4.89 -15.08
CA TYR A 181 8.82 -5.41 -13.79
C TYR A 181 9.93 -4.54 -13.22
N SER A 182 9.97 -4.48 -11.90
CA SER A 182 10.98 -3.75 -11.14
C SER A 182 11.67 -4.70 -10.16
N VAL A 183 12.99 -4.57 -10.02
CA VAL A 183 13.79 -5.23 -8.99
C VAL A 183 13.98 -4.28 -7.83
N VAL A 184 13.31 -4.58 -6.73
CA VAL A 184 13.42 -3.84 -5.46
C VAL A 184 14.51 -4.49 -4.62
N THR A 185 15.51 -3.72 -4.21
CA THR A 185 16.55 -4.20 -3.29
C THR A 185 16.12 -3.92 -1.87
N LEU A 186 16.06 -4.97 -1.04
CA LEU A 186 15.86 -4.89 0.39
C LEU A 186 17.15 -5.21 1.13
N VAL A 187 17.42 -4.44 2.19
CA VAL A 187 18.54 -4.68 3.11
C VAL A 187 18.00 -4.97 4.51
N ARG A 188 18.82 -5.65 5.32
CA ARG A 188 18.51 -5.86 6.74
C ARG A 188 18.61 -4.54 7.49
N SER A 189 17.65 -4.32 8.39
CA SER A 189 17.64 -3.19 9.32
C SER A 189 17.41 -3.69 10.75
N ALA A 190 17.46 -2.79 11.73
CA ALA A 190 17.25 -3.14 13.14
C ALA A 190 15.88 -3.78 13.40
N ASP A 191 14.86 -3.43 12.61
CA ASP A 191 13.48 -3.86 12.80
C ASP A 191 12.95 -4.79 11.69
N GLY A 192 13.86 -5.47 10.98
CA GLY A 192 13.54 -6.41 9.91
C GLY A 192 14.29 -6.10 8.63
N VAL A 193 13.56 -5.71 7.58
CA VAL A 193 14.14 -5.32 6.29
C VAL A 193 13.53 -4.02 5.77
N GLU A 194 14.27 -3.31 4.92
CA GLU A 194 13.82 -2.08 4.29
C GLU A 194 14.23 -2.02 2.82
N PRO A 195 13.37 -1.46 1.94
CA PRO A 195 13.78 -1.17 0.57
C PRO A 195 14.76 -0.02 0.57
N VAL A 196 15.76 -0.10 -0.31
CA VAL A 196 16.79 0.95 -0.48
C VAL A 196 16.88 1.45 -1.91
N SER A 197 16.49 0.64 -2.88
CA SER A 197 16.51 1.01 -4.29
C SER A 197 15.50 0.19 -5.09
N SER A 198 15.16 0.71 -6.27
CA SER A 198 14.37 0.02 -7.28
C SER A 198 14.98 0.30 -8.64
N VAL A 199 15.16 -0.73 -9.45
CA VAL A 199 15.63 -0.62 -10.84
C VAL A 199 14.70 -1.39 -11.77
N PRO A 200 14.57 -1.03 -13.05
CA PRO A 200 13.85 -1.84 -14.01
C PRO A 200 14.41 -3.27 -14.09
N TRP A 201 13.54 -4.23 -14.33
CA TRP A 201 13.93 -5.62 -14.53
C TRP A 201 14.91 -5.78 -15.69
N SER A 202 15.96 -6.54 -15.43
CA SER A 202 16.86 -7.11 -16.44
C SER A 202 17.55 -8.32 -15.83
N PRO A 203 18.01 -9.30 -16.64
CA PRO A 203 18.85 -10.38 -16.15
C PRO A 203 20.08 -9.87 -15.39
N ALA A 204 20.66 -8.77 -15.87
CA ALA A 204 21.80 -8.10 -15.23
C ALA A 204 21.49 -7.62 -13.80
N ALA A 205 20.26 -7.15 -13.55
CA ALA A 205 19.84 -6.67 -12.23
C ALA A 205 19.79 -7.79 -11.18
N VAL A 206 19.66 -9.06 -11.60
CA VAL A 206 19.61 -10.24 -10.71
C VAL A 206 20.81 -11.19 -10.85
N THR A 207 21.86 -10.81 -11.60
CA THR A 207 23.10 -11.60 -11.71
C THR A 207 23.68 -11.96 -10.34
N HIS A 208 24.19 -13.18 -10.19
CA HIS A 208 24.74 -13.71 -8.92
C HIS A 208 23.73 -13.77 -7.76
N ALA A 209 22.43 -13.62 -8.01
CA ALA A 209 21.40 -13.85 -7.02
C ALA A 209 20.86 -15.28 -7.11
N ARG A 210 20.59 -15.90 -5.97
CA ARG A 210 19.94 -17.21 -5.87
C ARG A 210 18.43 -17.02 -5.75
N LEU A 211 17.65 -17.66 -6.62
CA LEU A 211 16.19 -17.69 -6.53
C LEU A 211 15.74 -18.44 -5.26
N ILE A 212 14.84 -17.84 -4.49
CA ILE A 212 14.24 -18.42 -3.28
C ILE A 212 12.78 -18.81 -3.52
N ASP A 213 12.00 -17.90 -4.12
CA ASP A 213 10.56 -18.06 -4.32
C ASP A 213 10.13 -17.47 -5.67
N GLY A 214 9.06 -17.99 -6.24
CA GLY A 214 8.49 -17.56 -7.52
C GLY A 214 9.30 -17.97 -8.75
N ALA A 215 9.10 -17.25 -9.85
CA ALA A 215 9.74 -17.48 -11.14
C ALA A 215 10.15 -16.16 -11.78
N LEU A 216 11.34 -16.11 -12.37
CA LEU A 216 11.80 -14.89 -13.04
C LEU A 216 10.95 -14.60 -14.27
N PRO A 217 10.61 -13.32 -14.55
CA PRO A 217 10.00 -12.95 -15.83
C PRO A 217 10.87 -13.41 -16.99
N GLU A 218 10.26 -13.94 -18.04
CA GLU A 218 10.95 -14.14 -19.31
C GLU A 218 11.43 -12.78 -19.84
N ASP A 219 12.56 -12.77 -20.56
CA ASP A 219 13.01 -11.57 -21.26
C ASP A 219 11.91 -11.13 -22.22
N GLY A 220 11.23 -10.02 -21.89
CA GLY A 220 10.25 -9.42 -22.78
C GLY A 220 10.93 -8.99 -24.08
N ALA A 221 10.41 -9.50 -25.19
CA ALA A 221 10.73 -9.10 -26.56
C ALA A 221 10.52 -7.60 -26.81
#